data_AF-A0A6A6E1L3-F1
#
_entry.id   AF-A0A6A6E1L3-F1
#
_cell.length_a   1.000
_cell.length_b   1.000
_cell.length_c   1.000
_cell.angle_alpha   90.00
_cell.angle_beta   90.00
_cell.angle_gamma   90.00
#
_symmetry.space_group_name_H-M   'P 1'
#
loop_
_entity.id
_entity.type
_entity.pdbx_description
1 polymer ?
#
loop_
_entity_poly.entity_id
_entity_poly.type
_entity_poly.pdbx_seq_one_letter_code
_entity_poly.pdbx_strand_id
1 'polypeptide(L)'
;MSRTLELGRAVLSSSTACVQLRVTTSISISPQQDVTNLHQLGDPDLLEVLISRNVWVCRGNGLHLVLQLNVQGEPLGQDKRKELANIIVSAQVWSQLNLYPSLLADNDQENALPDNSGIIQINLSHVDMDSDMSRKKSHRICSGLSFAYANPPDGVTRITLQSVRYVMEVERIKARKHTGTHKRLKKTEDNETSEMLRDEGPLTQPEKLLWLCLDEDGDDSDALLHDFAGLHVPILDAAEFPFQGSAGRKKRQKRRRKPVAITDTTPTTEHHLPLAIQEAAKLVDVAMRLSICQNPLRMPRDVRVVKSAFTARLAEISPALFSPGYLPALSQRAPFLSIITHSLTRSGSLKSKSISLRVKTESLKANLAPNELNNFHYESHLDSKDFKNLTRSVNSQLWKYLQRKIFEKRAARSLKPFSTFDGLMPPLPYSDDILDECLGREVLDDSASFPINASSDTSHRPEGAY
;
A
#
# COMPACT_ATOMS: atom_id res chain seq x y z
N MET A 1 -15.73 -1.67 -22.53
CA MET A 1 -14.48 -2.36 -22.95
C MET A 1 -13.44 -2.20 -21.85
N SER A 2 -12.60 -3.21 -21.61
CA SER A 2 -11.49 -3.10 -20.65
C SER A 2 -10.23 -2.50 -21.31
N ARG A 3 -9.43 -1.76 -20.55
CA ARG A 3 -8.13 -1.21 -20.96
C ARG A 3 -7.03 -1.73 -20.05
N THR A 4 -5.91 -2.12 -20.65
CA THR A 4 -4.73 -2.60 -19.93
C THR A 4 -3.70 -1.47 -19.79
N LEU A 5 -3.10 -1.33 -18.60
CA LEU A 5 -2.07 -0.34 -18.28
C LEU A 5 -0.85 -1.02 -17.66
N GLU A 6 0.35 -0.69 -18.14
CA GLU A 6 1.60 -1.12 -17.51
C GLU A 6 1.90 -0.22 -16.29
N LEU A 7 2.05 -0.81 -15.11
CA LEU A 7 2.42 -0.08 -13.89
C LEU A 7 3.93 0.07 -13.73
N GLY A 8 4.68 -0.79 -14.43
CA GLY A 8 6.13 -0.74 -14.52
C GLY A 8 6.79 -2.07 -14.20
N ARG A 9 8.10 -1.99 -13.96
CA ARG A 9 9.01 -3.15 -13.97
C ARG A 9 9.94 -3.19 -12.77
N ALA A 10 10.35 -4.38 -12.38
CA ALA A 10 11.42 -4.56 -11.41
C ALA A 10 12.33 -5.73 -11.75
N VAL A 11 13.54 -5.67 -11.20
CA VAL A 11 14.56 -6.70 -11.32
C VAL A 11 15.03 -7.06 -9.93
N LEU A 12 14.87 -8.33 -9.57
CA LEU A 12 15.25 -8.91 -8.28
C LEU A 12 16.39 -9.89 -8.49
N SER A 13 17.28 -10.01 -7.51
CA SER A 13 18.33 -11.03 -7.51
C SER A 13 18.27 -11.85 -6.23
N SER A 14 18.35 -13.17 -6.36
CA SER A 14 18.59 -14.09 -5.24
C SER A 14 20.06 -14.49 -5.23
N SER A 15 20.72 -14.19 -4.12
CA SER A 15 22.14 -14.50 -3.93
C SER A 15 22.40 -15.97 -3.59
N THR A 16 21.42 -16.65 -2.99
CA THR A 16 21.48 -18.07 -2.62
C THR A 16 21.32 -18.97 -3.84
N ALA A 17 20.35 -18.65 -4.70
CA ALA A 17 20.07 -19.41 -5.91
C ALA A 17 20.86 -18.93 -7.15
N CYS A 18 21.61 -17.83 -7.03
CA CYS A 18 22.31 -17.19 -8.16
C CYS A 18 21.39 -16.95 -9.36
N VAL A 19 20.17 -16.45 -9.11
CA VAL A 19 19.17 -16.13 -10.15
C VAL A 19 18.72 -14.68 -10.09
N GLN A 20 18.22 -14.19 -11.22
CA GLN A 20 17.60 -12.89 -11.38
C GLN A 20 16.17 -13.08 -11.84
N LEU A 21 15.21 -12.43 -11.18
CA LEU A 21 13.83 -12.36 -11.63
C LEU A 21 13.57 -10.97 -12.22
N ARG A 22 13.12 -10.89 -13.47
CA ARG A 22 12.52 -9.69 -14.06
C ARG A 22 11.01 -9.81 -13.98
N VAL A 23 10.34 -8.74 -13.57
CA VAL A 23 8.88 -8.68 -13.49
C VAL A 23 8.36 -7.43 -14.17
N THR A 24 7.31 -7.59 -14.97
CA THR A 24 6.47 -6.51 -15.49
C THR A 24 5.07 -6.66 -14.90
N THR A 25 4.53 -5.58 -14.32
CA THR A 25 3.17 -5.58 -13.77
C THR A 25 2.26 -4.72 -14.64
N SER A 26 1.08 -5.25 -14.93
CA SER A 26 0.02 -4.53 -15.64
C SER A 26 -1.33 -4.76 -14.96
N ILE A 27 -2.27 -3.84 -15.17
CA ILE A 27 -3.64 -3.95 -14.69
C ILE A 27 -4.61 -3.83 -15.85
N SER A 28 -5.75 -4.51 -15.75
CA SER A 28 -6.89 -4.30 -16.63
C SER A 28 -8.01 -3.60 -15.86
N ILE A 29 -8.50 -2.50 -16.38
CA ILE A 29 -9.59 -1.71 -15.78
C ILE A 29 -10.74 -1.52 -16.77
N SER A 30 -11.95 -1.30 -16.27
CA SER A 30 -13.09 -0.94 -17.10
C SER A 30 -13.92 0.16 -16.45
N PRO A 31 -14.53 1.06 -17.25
CA PRO A 31 -15.46 2.04 -16.72
C PRO A 31 -16.76 1.32 -16.32
N GLN A 32 -17.37 1.72 -15.20
CA GLN A 32 -18.70 1.25 -14.80
C GLN A 32 -19.82 2.17 -15.31
N GLN A 33 -19.46 3.36 -15.80
CA GLN A 33 -20.39 4.38 -16.28
C GLN A 33 -19.99 4.81 -17.70
N ASP A 34 -20.96 4.87 -18.60
CA ASP A 34 -20.74 5.21 -20.03
C ASP A 34 -20.14 6.60 -20.25
N VAL A 35 -20.27 7.49 -19.26
CA VAL A 35 -19.80 8.88 -19.33
C VAL A 35 -18.27 8.97 -19.29
N THR A 36 -17.58 7.92 -18.85
CA THR A 36 -16.13 7.98 -18.68
C THR A 36 -15.42 7.54 -19.96
N ASN A 37 -15.03 8.50 -20.79
CA ASN A 37 -14.22 8.28 -21.99
C ASN A 37 -12.77 7.89 -21.65
N LEU A 38 -12.58 6.77 -20.94
CA LEU A 38 -11.26 6.25 -20.57
C LEU A 38 -10.39 5.98 -21.81
N HIS A 39 -11.00 5.73 -22.98
CA HIS A 39 -10.29 5.46 -24.23
C HIS A 39 -9.60 6.70 -24.83
N GLN A 40 -9.98 7.91 -24.44
CA GLN A 40 -9.42 9.15 -25.00
C GLN A 40 -8.15 9.61 -24.28
N LEU A 41 -7.93 9.15 -23.05
CA LEU A 41 -6.76 9.55 -22.25
C LEU A 41 -5.51 8.78 -22.67
N GLY A 42 -4.33 9.39 -22.62
CA GLY A 42 -3.07 8.64 -22.71
C GLY A 42 -2.92 7.68 -21.52
N ASP A 43 -2.07 6.66 -21.65
CA ASP A 43 -1.70 5.80 -20.52
C ASP A 43 -1.15 6.59 -19.30
N PRO A 44 -0.24 7.59 -19.46
CA PRO A 44 0.26 8.35 -18.31
C PRO A 44 -0.85 9.20 -17.65
N ASP A 45 -1.66 9.90 -18.43
CA ASP A 45 -2.77 10.72 -17.91
C ASP A 45 -3.79 9.87 -17.18
N LEU A 46 -4.08 8.67 -17.72
CA LEU A 46 -5.00 7.74 -17.08
C LEU A 46 -4.42 7.23 -15.75
N LEU A 47 -3.13 6.89 -15.68
CA LEU A 47 -2.49 6.54 -14.41
C LEU A 47 -2.54 7.70 -13.41
N GLU A 48 -2.30 8.93 -13.84
CA GLU A 48 -2.42 10.12 -12.98
C GLU A 48 -3.84 10.28 -12.44
N VAL A 49 -4.86 10.11 -13.28
CA VAL A 49 -6.27 10.13 -12.88
C VAL A 49 -6.55 9.05 -11.82
N LEU A 50 -6.05 7.83 -12.00
CA LEU A 50 -6.22 6.74 -11.02
C LEU A 50 -5.52 7.07 -9.69
N ILE A 51 -4.29 7.57 -9.71
CA ILE A 51 -3.50 7.91 -8.52
C ILE A 51 -4.07 9.12 -7.78
N SER A 52 -4.72 10.04 -8.49
CA SER A 52 -5.32 11.26 -7.92
C SER A 52 -6.42 10.99 -6.90
N ARG A 53 -7.02 9.77 -6.93
CA ARG A 53 -8.16 9.36 -6.09
C ARG A 53 -9.40 10.24 -6.27
N ASN A 54 -9.48 10.96 -7.40
CA ASN A 54 -10.69 11.63 -7.83
C ASN A 54 -11.73 10.66 -8.40
N VAL A 55 -11.27 9.47 -8.78
CA VAL A 55 -12.08 8.32 -9.22
C VAL A 55 -12.10 7.26 -8.12
N TRP A 56 -13.18 6.48 -8.04
CA TRP A 56 -13.27 5.33 -7.16
C TRP A 56 -12.93 4.07 -7.96
N VAL A 57 -11.81 3.42 -7.61
CA VAL A 57 -11.41 2.15 -8.20
C VAL A 57 -11.84 1.00 -7.29
N CYS A 58 -12.94 0.35 -7.64
CA CYS A 58 -13.46 -0.81 -6.90
C CYS A 58 -13.05 -2.14 -7.54
N ARG A 59 -13.38 -3.23 -6.84
CA ARG A 59 -13.27 -4.58 -7.38
C ARG A 59 -14.17 -4.74 -8.62
N GLY A 60 -13.63 -5.29 -9.70
CA GLY A 60 -14.43 -5.81 -10.81
C GLY A 60 -15.13 -7.12 -10.46
N ASN A 61 -16.14 -7.47 -11.26
CA ASN A 61 -16.72 -8.80 -11.20
C ASN A 61 -15.71 -9.81 -11.77
N GLY A 62 -15.34 -10.81 -10.98
CA GLY A 62 -14.27 -11.74 -11.37
C GLY A 62 -12.87 -11.13 -11.37
N LEU A 63 -12.58 -10.19 -10.45
CA LEU A 63 -11.20 -9.73 -10.23
C LEU A 63 -10.29 -10.95 -10.05
N HIS A 64 -9.19 -11.00 -10.79
CA HIS A 64 -8.23 -12.09 -10.70
C HIS A 64 -6.79 -11.60 -10.89
N LEU A 65 -5.85 -12.38 -10.38
CA LEU A 65 -4.43 -12.25 -10.61
C LEU A 65 -4.01 -13.24 -11.68
N VAL A 66 -3.18 -12.80 -12.61
CA VAL A 66 -2.59 -13.63 -13.66
C VAL A 66 -1.07 -13.61 -13.47
N LEU A 67 -0.47 -14.76 -13.17
CA LEU A 67 0.96 -14.90 -13.04
C LEU A 67 1.49 -15.78 -14.17
N GLN A 68 2.37 -15.22 -14.99
CA GLN A 68 3.09 -15.95 -16.03
C GLN A 68 4.57 -15.99 -15.64
N LEU A 69 5.07 -17.17 -15.26
CA LEU A 69 6.42 -17.36 -14.77
C LEU A 69 7.21 -18.28 -15.71
N ASN A 70 8.21 -17.70 -16.37
CA ASN A 70 9.13 -18.40 -17.25
C ASN A 70 10.49 -18.56 -16.56
N VAL A 71 11.09 -19.75 -16.62
CA VAL A 71 12.41 -20.05 -16.09
C VAL A 71 13.31 -20.42 -17.25
N GLN A 72 14.30 -19.59 -17.54
CA GLN A 72 15.23 -19.75 -18.66
C GLN A 72 14.50 -19.85 -20.03
N GLY A 73 13.44 -19.05 -20.21
CA GLY A 73 12.63 -19.02 -21.44
C GLY A 73 11.47 -20.01 -21.48
N GLU A 74 11.50 -21.04 -20.64
CA GLU A 74 10.45 -22.08 -20.61
C GLU A 74 9.41 -21.79 -19.51
N PRO A 75 8.11 -22.06 -19.74
CA PRO A 75 7.10 -21.91 -18.71
C PRO A 75 7.38 -22.86 -17.53
N LEU A 76 7.10 -22.41 -16.31
CA LEU A 76 7.24 -23.25 -15.11
C LEU A 76 6.41 -24.54 -15.29
N GLY A 77 6.99 -25.71 -14.97
CA GLY A 77 6.31 -27.01 -15.10
C GLY A 77 5.01 -27.10 -14.27
N GLN A 78 4.03 -27.87 -14.74
CA GLN A 78 2.66 -27.89 -14.20
C GLN A 78 2.61 -28.18 -12.69
N ASP A 79 3.35 -29.17 -12.20
CA ASP A 79 3.39 -29.51 -10.77
C ASP A 79 3.88 -28.35 -9.91
N LYS A 80 4.98 -27.73 -10.33
CA LYS A 80 5.55 -26.54 -9.67
C LYS A 80 4.60 -25.34 -9.75
N ARG A 81 3.86 -25.17 -10.85
CA ARG A 81 2.84 -24.12 -10.95
C ARG A 81 1.70 -24.35 -9.96
N LYS A 82 1.18 -25.57 -9.85
CA LYS A 82 0.14 -25.93 -8.89
C LYS A 82 0.62 -25.71 -7.45
N GLU A 83 1.85 -26.13 -7.16
CA GLU A 83 2.48 -25.90 -5.85
C GLU A 83 2.62 -24.40 -5.53
N LEU A 84 3.15 -23.60 -6.48
CA LEU A 84 3.27 -22.14 -6.33
C LEU A 84 1.90 -21.48 -6.12
N ALA A 85 0.90 -21.89 -6.89
CA ALA A 85 -0.46 -21.37 -6.79
C ALA A 85 -1.04 -21.64 -5.39
N ASN A 86 -0.89 -22.86 -4.88
CA ASN A 86 -1.32 -23.23 -3.53
C ASN A 86 -0.60 -22.43 -2.44
N ILE A 87 0.70 -22.19 -2.58
CA ILE A 87 1.48 -21.35 -1.65
C ILE A 87 0.92 -19.92 -1.63
N ILE A 88 0.65 -19.35 -2.80
CA ILE A 88 0.13 -17.98 -2.90
C ILE A 88 -1.28 -17.90 -2.33
N VAL A 89 -2.18 -18.83 -2.66
CA VAL A 89 -3.58 -18.85 -2.18
C VAL A 89 -3.66 -19.02 -0.67
N SER A 90 -2.78 -19.82 -0.08
CA SER A 90 -2.75 -20.05 1.39
C SER A 90 -2.12 -18.92 2.20
N ALA A 91 -1.63 -17.87 1.56
CA ALA A 91 -0.89 -16.81 2.24
C ALA A 91 -1.76 -15.98 3.21
N GLN A 92 -1.21 -15.62 4.37
CA GLN A 92 -1.94 -14.83 5.38
C GLN A 92 -2.25 -13.40 4.94
N VAL A 93 -1.55 -12.87 3.93
CA VAL A 93 -1.72 -11.50 3.43
C VAL A 93 -3.15 -11.22 2.96
N TRP A 94 -3.87 -12.22 2.45
CA TRP A 94 -5.24 -12.05 1.96
C TRP A 94 -6.21 -11.62 3.06
N SER A 95 -6.05 -12.16 4.26
CA SER A 95 -6.83 -11.73 5.43
C SER A 95 -6.61 -10.26 5.79
N GLN A 96 -5.38 -9.73 5.63
CA GLN A 96 -5.08 -8.31 5.87
C GLN A 96 -5.72 -7.39 4.83
N LEU A 97 -5.94 -7.90 3.62
CA LEU A 97 -6.57 -7.19 2.52
C LEU A 97 -8.10 -7.37 2.49
N ASN A 98 -8.66 -8.18 3.39
CA ASN A 98 -10.07 -8.62 3.35
C ASN A 98 -10.47 -9.22 1.98
N LEU A 99 -9.57 -10.01 1.41
CA LEU A 99 -9.75 -10.73 0.16
C LEU A 99 -9.73 -12.24 0.41
N TYR A 100 -10.46 -12.98 -0.41
CA TYR A 100 -10.48 -14.42 -0.42
C TYR A 100 -9.96 -14.91 -1.78
N PRO A 101 -8.77 -15.51 -1.84
CA PRO A 101 -8.23 -16.06 -3.07
C PRO A 101 -8.84 -17.44 -3.35
N SER A 102 -9.11 -17.74 -4.62
CA SER A 102 -9.48 -19.08 -5.06
C SER A 102 -8.81 -19.41 -6.39
N LEU A 103 -8.52 -20.70 -6.58
CA LEU A 103 -8.10 -21.23 -7.88
C LEU A 103 -9.35 -21.53 -8.70
N LEU A 104 -9.25 -21.38 -10.01
CA LEU A 104 -10.30 -21.84 -10.92
C LEU A 104 -10.40 -23.36 -10.75
N ALA A 105 -11.58 -23.87 -10.41
CA ALA A 105 -11.78 -25.31 -10.27
C ALA A 105 -11.63 -25.96 -11.65
N ASP A 106 -10.98 -27.13 -11.70
CA ASP A 106 -10.78 -27.89 -12.95
C ASP A 106 -12.09 -28.22 -13.70
N ASN A 107 -13.25 -28.07 -13.02
CA ASN A 107 -14.58 -28.36 -13.56
C ASN A 107 -15.17 -27.24 -14.43
N ASP A 108 -14.67 -26.00 -14.35
CA ASP A 108 -15.14 -24.86 -15.17
C ASP A 108 -14.41 -24.82 -16.53
N GLN A 109 -14.28 -25.99 -17.16
CA GLN A 109 -13.42 -26.26 -18.32
C GLN A 109 -13.75 -25.42 -19.56
N GLU A 110 -14.96 -24.89 -19.68
CA GLU A 110 -15.39 -24.13 -20.85
C GLU A 110 -14.61 -22.80 -21.04
N ASN A 111 -14.01 -22.29 -19.96
CA ASN A 111 -13.12 -21.12 -19.99
C ASN A 111 -11.69 -21.43 -19.50
N ALA A 112 -11.35 -22.70 -19.29
CA ALA A 112 -10.03 -23.07 -18.83
C ALA A 112 -9.00 -22.71 -19.92
N LEU A 113 -8.04 -21.85 -19.57
CA LEU A 113 -6.88 -21.60 -20.42
C LEU A 113 -6.23 -22.94 -20.77
N PRO A 114 -5.72 -23.11 -22.00
CA PRO A 114 -5.05 -24.35 -22.39
C PRO A 114 -3.97 -24.69 -21.37
N ASP A 115 -3.91 -25.96 -20.97
CA ASP A 115 -3.06 -26.48 -19.87
C ASP A 115 -1.56 -26.15 -20.07
N ASN A 116 -1.18 -25.82 -21.32
CA ASN A 116 0.17 -25.43 -21.73
C ASN A 116 0.46 -23.93 -21.63
N SER A 117 -0.48 -23.10 -21.17
CA SER A 117 -0.31 -21.63 -21.16
C SER A 117 0.79 -21.13 -20.23
N GLY A 118 1.22 -21.93 -19.24
CA GLY A 118 2.20 -21.50 -18.25
C GLY A 118 1.66 -20.45 -17.27
N ILE A 119 0.34 -20.25 -17.24
CA ILE A 119 -0.33 -19.21 -16.47
C ILE A 119 -0.91 -19.80 -15.18
N ILE A 120 -0.72 -19.09 -14.08
CA ILE A 120 -1.45 -19.29 -12.82
C ILE A 120 -2.50 -18.18 -12.73
N GLN A 121 -3.77 -18.55 -12.62
CA GLN A 121 -4.86 -17.60 -12.40
C GLN A 121 -5.43 -17.77 -10.99
N ILE A 122 -5.52 -16.68 -10.24
CA ILE A 122 -6.05 -16.66 -8.88
C ILE A 122 -7.22 -15.66 -8.84
N ASN A 123 -8.44 -16.15 -8.66
CA ASN A 123 -9.60 -15.31 -8.49
C ASN A 123 -9.58 -14.67 -7.10
N LEU A 124 -10.00 -13.41 -7.01
CA LEU A 124 -10.04 -12.65 -5.77
C LEU A 124 -11.47 -12.20 -5.49
N SER A 125 -12.09 -12.78 -4.47
CA SER A 125 -13.36 -12.31 -3.91
C SER A 125 -13.12 -11.56 -2.60
N HIS A 126 -14.18 -11.00 -2.02
CA HIS A 126 -14.16 -10.39 -0.69
C HIS A 126 -14.49 -11.47 0.31
N VAL A 127 -13.92 -11.37 1.49
CA VAL A 127 -14.35 -12.25 2.58
C VAL A 127 -15.74 -11.78 3.02
N ASP A 128 -16.74 -12.65 2.88
CA ASP A 128 -18.07 -12.43 3.45
C ASP A 128 -17.96 -12.60 4.97
N MET A 129 -17.70 -11.48 5.66
CA MET A 129 -17.46 -11.42 7.11
C MET A 129 -18.74 -11.45 7.95
N ASP A 130 -19.86 -11.89 7.39
CA ASP A 130 -21.17 -11.84 8.07
C ASP A 130 -21.28 -12.80 9.26
N SER A 131 -20.42 -13.82 9.38
CA SER A 131 -20.57 -14.86 10.41
C SER A 131 -20.00 -14.52 11.80
N ASP A 132 -18.98 -13.66 11.92
CA ASP A 132 -18.20 -13.58 13.18
C ASP A 132 -18.11 -12.18 13.84
N MET A 133 -18.66 -11.14 13.19
CA MET A 133 -18.62 -9.77 13.72
C MET A 133 -19.65 -9.46 14.82
N SER A 134 -20.34 -10.47 15.34
CA SER A 134 -21.44 -10.33 16.33
C SER A 134 -21.04 -9.70 17.67
N ARG A 135 -19.74 -9.48 17.95
CA ARG A 135 -19.27 -9.02 19.27
C ARG A 135 -18.79 -7.58 19.36
N LYS A 136 -18.61 -6.86 18.24
CA LYS A 136 -18.16 -5.45 18.30
C LYS A 136 -19.37 -4.52 18.24
N LYS A 137 -19.60 -3.78 19.34
CA LYS A 137 -20.61 -2.71 19.43
C LYS A 137 -20.32 -1.61 18.41
N SER A 138 -20.78 -1.79 17.18
CA SER A 138 -20.77 -0.73 16.18
C SER A 138 -21.95 0.22 16.40
N HIS A 139 -21.80 1.48 15.97
CA HIS A 139 -22.92 2.42 15.97
C HIS A 139 -24.09 1.84 15.15
N ARG A 140 -25.33 2.03 15.63
CA ARG A 140 -26.56 1.55 14.97
C ARG A 140 -26.68 1.92 13.49
N ILE A 141 -26.04 3.01 13.06
CA ILE A 141 -26.04 3.48 11.67
C ILE A 141 -25.14 2.59 10.78
N CYS A 142 -24.12 1.97 11.37
CA CYS A 142 -23.11 1.17 10.67
C CYS A 142 -23.20 -0.33 11.03
N SER A 143 -24.19 -0.75 11.82
CA SER A 143 -24.37 -2.16 12.19
C SER A 143 -24.92 -2.95 11.00
N GLY A 144 -24.20 -4.00 10.59
CA GLY A 144 -24.61 -4.94 9.55
C GLY A 144 -24.22 -4.57 8.12
N LEU A 145 -23.48 -3.47 7.89
CA LEU A 145 -22.96 -3.15 6.57
C LEU A 145 -21.57 -3.78 6.37
N SER A 146 -21.48 -4.79 5.50
CA SER A 146 -20.17 -5.25 5.04
C SER A 146 -19.41 -4.11 4.37
N PHE A 147 -18.13 -4.01 4.67
CA PHE A 147 -17.24 -2.99 4.11
C PHE A 147 -17.16 -3.08 2.57
N ALA A 148 -17.47 -4.24 1.99
CA ALA A 148 -17.57 -4.43 0.55
C ALA A 148 -18.68 -3.59 -0.10
N TYR A 149 -19.67 -3.12 0.67
CA TYR A 149 -20.78 -2.30 0.19
C TYR A 149 -20.49 -0.79 0.20
N ALA A 150 -19.29 -0.37 0.57
CA ALA A 150 -18.89 1.02 0.46
C ALA A 150 -18.95 1.47 -1.01
N ASN A 151 -20.03 2.16 -1.37
CA ASN A 151 -20.25 2.69 -2.70
C ASN A 151 -20.15 4.20 -2.66
N PRO A 152 -19.46 4.81 -3.64
CA PRO A 152 -19.39 6.26 -3.71
C PRO A 152 -20.75 6.83 -4.11
N PRO A 153 -21.06 8.07 -3.70
CA PRO A 153 -22.28 8.75 -4.13
C PRO A 153 -22.25 9.09 -5.63
N ASP A 154 -23.42 9.45 -6.16
CA ASP A 154 -23.55 9.97 -7.51
C ASP A 154 -22.56 11.13 -7.77
N GLY A 155 -21.99 11.18 -8.97
CA GLY A 155 -21.00 12.18 -9.37
C GLY A 155 -19.54 11.83 -9.06
N VAL A 156 -19.29 10.69 -8.43
CA VAL A 156 -17.94 10.09 -8.36
C VAL A 156 -17.80 9.04 -9.45
N THR A 157 -16.76 9.18 -10.28
CA THR A 157 -16.50 8.27 -11.40
C THR A 157 -16.17 6.85 -10.92
N ARG A 158 -16.97 5.91 -11.43
CA ARG A 158 -16.90 4.44 -11.33
C ARG A 158 -15.80 3.77 -12.17
N ILE A 159 -14.69 3.28 -11.61
CA ILE A 159 -13.77 2.37 -12.33
C ILE A 159 -13.67 1.04 -11.60
N THR A 160 -13.70 -0.05 -12.33
CA THR A 160 -13.51 -1.40 -11.78
C THR A 160 -12.15 -1.95 -12.20
N LEU A 161 -11.39 -2.48 -11.24
CA LEU A 161 -10.19 -3.26 -11.51
C LEU A 161 -10.59 -4.71 -11.83
N GLN A 162 -10.30 -5.17 -13.04
CA GLN A 162 -10.69 -6.48 -13.55
C GLN A 162 -9.58 -7.52 -13.38
N SER A 163 -8.32 -7.15 -13.58
CA SER A 163 -7.22 -8.07 -13.35
C SER A 163 -5.91 -7.36 -13.05
N VAL A 164 -5.01 -8.08 -12.40
CA VAL A 164 -3.60 -7.70 -12.25
C VAL A 164 -2.75 -8.81 -12.85
N ARG A 165 -1.93 -8.48 -13.82
CA ARG A 165 -1.08 -9.42 -14.54
C ARG A 165 0.39 -9.18 -14.22
N TYR A 166 1.07 -10.25 -13.84
CA TYR A 166 2.50 -10.33 -13.61
C TYR A 166 3.13 -11.20 -14.70
N VAL A 167 4.01 -10.62 -15.50
CA VAL A 167 4.87 -11.37 -16.43
C VAL A 167 6.27 -11.43 -15.83
N MET A 168 6.75 -12.64 -15.58
CA MET A 168 7.92 -12.93 -14.78
C MET A 168 8.89 -13.82 -15.54
N GLU A 169 10.16 -13.42 -15.56
CA GLU A 169 11.24 -14.13 -16.25
C GLU A 169 12.42 -14.34 -15.31
N VAL A 170 12.76 -15.61 -15.06
CA VAL A 170 13.88 -16.00 -14.20
C VAL A 170 15.07 -16.42 -15.06
N GLU A 171 16.17 -15.70 -14.90
CA GLU A 171 17.45 -15.98 -15.55
C GLU A 171 18.50 -16.38 -14.51
N ARG A 172 19.45 -17.26 -14.87
CA ARG A 172 20.60 -17.56 -14.01
C ARG A 172 21.67 -16.49 -14.17
N ILE A 173 22.20 -16.03 -13.06
CA ILE A 173 23.34 -15.12 -13.03
C ILE A 173 24.60 -15.98 -13.03
N LYS A 174 25.46 -15.81 -14.04
CA LYS A 174 26.80 -16.37 -13.99
C LYS A 174 27.52 -15.72 -12.81
N ALA A 175 27.96 -16.52 -11.85
CA ALA A 175 28.75 -16.03 -10.72
C ALA A 175 29.94 -15.27 -11.31
N ARG A 176 29.96 -13.94 -11.13
CA ARG A 176 31.11 -13.15 -11.53
C ARG A 176 32.26 -13.70 -10.71
N LYS A 177 33.19 -14.40 -11.37
CA LYS A 177 34.49 -14.73 -10.78
C LYS A 177 35.04 -13.38 -10.37
N HIS A 178 34.97 -13.09 -9.07
CA HIS A 178 35.52 -11.86 -8.53
C HIS A 178 37.02 -12.02 -8.74
N THR A 179 37.50 -11.56 -9.90
CA THR A 179 38.93 -11.45 -10.16
C THR A 179 39.39 -10.52 -9.08
N GLY A 180 40.00 -11.11 -8.05
CA GLY A 180 40.47 -10.37 -6.90
C GLY A 180 41.38 -9.30 -7.47
N THR A 181 40.89 -8.06 -7.50
CA THR A 181 41.73 -6.93 -7.88
C THR A 181 42.76 -6.90 -6.79
N HIS A 182 43.90 -7.54 -7.06
CA HIS A 182 45.04 -7.56 -6.18
C HIS A 182 45.27 -6.11 -5.83
N LYS A 183 45.03 -5.79 -4.56
CA LYS A 183 45.16 -4.45 -4.00
C LYS A 183 46.63 -4.09 -4.18
N ARG A 184 46.97 -3.53 -5.35
CA ARG A 184 48.31 -3.08 -5.70
C ARG A 184 48.64 -2.06 -4.65
N LEU A 185 49.53 -2.42 -3.73
CA LEU A 185 50.05 -1.50 -2.72
C LEU A 185 50.55 -0.28 -3.49
N LYS A 186 49.84 0.84 -3.32
CA LYS A 186 50.26 2.14 -3.84
C LYS A 186 51.51 2.49 -3.04
N LYS A 187 52.67 2.23 -3.64
CA LYS A 187 53.95 2.76 -3.18
C LYS A 187 53.84 4.28 -3.34
N THR A 188 53.86 4.97 -2.21
CA THR A 188 54.09 6.41 -2.12
C THR A 188 55.47 6.68 -2.71
N GLU A 189 55.51 7.31 -3.87
CA GLU A 189 56.68 8.07 -4.31
C GLU A 189 56.21 9.51 -4.43
N ASP A 190 56.75 10.32 -3.51
CA ASP A 190 56.75 11.76 -3.57
C ASP A 190 57.58 12.16 -4.79
N ASN A 191 57.03 12.97 -5.70
CA ASN A 191 57.86 13.89 -6.46
C ASN A 191 57.07 15.09 -6.95
N GLU A 192 57.56 16.27 -6.58
CA GLU A 192 57.22 17.58 -7.08
C GLU A 192 57.65 17.71 -8.55
N THR A 193 56.89 18.41 -9.39
CA THR A 193 57.31 19.59 -10.18
C THR A 193 56.47 19.82 -11.46
N SER A 194 56.15 21.10 -11.61
CA SER A 194 56.15 21.91 -12.86
C SER A 194 55.00 21.87 -13.86
N GLU A 195 54.34 23.03 -13.92
CA GLU A 195 53.77 23.78 -15.04
C GLU A 195 54.03 23.27 -16.48
N MET A 196 52.98 23.27 -17.33
CA MET A 196 52.79 24.27 -18.40
C MET A 196 51.55 23.98 -19.26
N LEU A 197 50.69 24.99 -19.37
CA LEU A 197 49.94 25.53 -20.54
C LEU A 197 49.44 24.64 -21.70
N ARG A 198 48.26 25.07 -22.22
CA ARG A 198 47.58 24.80 -23.51
C ARG A 198 46.44 23.77 -23.42
N ASP A 199 45.31 23.88 -24.12
CA ASP A 199 44.73 24.86 -25.06
C ASP A 199 43.24 24.44 -25.24
N GLU A 200 42.43 25.38 -25.69
CA GLU A 200 40.98 25.37 -25.81
C GLU A 200 40.41 24.28 -26.74
N GLY A 201 39.24 23.74 -26.37
CA GLY A 201 38.34 23.05 -27.31
C GLY A 201 37.25 22.21 -26.61
N PRO A 202 35.95 22.56 -26.73
CA PRO A 202 34.88 21.66 -26.32
C PRO A 202 34.29 20.93 -27.53
N LEU A 203 34.66 19.66 -27.68
CA LEU A 203 33.89 18.64 -28.39
C LEU A 203 33.18 17.76 -27.36
N THR A 204 31.84 17.88 -27.33
CA THR A 204 30.84 16.83 -27.09
C THR A 204 31.23 15.67 -26.15
N GLN A 205 30.79 15.76 -24.90
CA GLN A 205 30.70 14.62 -23.99
C GLN A 205 29.37 13.88 -24.15
N PRO A 206 29.35 12.54 -24.16
CA PRO A 206 28.13 11.76 -24.02
C PRO A 206 27.70 11.68 -22.55
N GLU A 207 26.39 11.84 -22.34
CA GLU A 207 25.68 11.83 -21.07
C GLU A 207 26.03 10.62 -20.20
N LYS A 208 26.77 10.89 -19.13
CA LYS A 208 26.98 9.99 -18.00
C LYS A 208 25.79 10.19 -17.05
N LEU A 209 24.69 9.48 -17.28
CA LEU A 209 23.55 9.43 -16.37
C LEU A 209 23.94 8.77 -15.05
N LEU A 210 24.42 9.60 -14.14
CA LEU A 210 24.70 9.28 -12.75
C LEU A 210 23.36 9.37 -11.99
N TRP A 211 22.68 8.23 -11.81
CA TRP A 211 21.53 8.14 -10.92
C TRP A 211 22.01 8.22 -9.46
N LEU A 212 22.13 9.44 -8.95
CA LEU A 212 22.09 9.70 -7.52
C LEU A 212 20.63 9.57 -7.07
N CYS A 213 20.30 8.45 -6.42
CA CYS A 213 19.13 8.39 -5.55
C CYS A 213 19.44 9.27 -4.34
N LEU A 214 19.11 10.56 -4.43
CA LEU A 214 18.95 11.41 -3.27
C LEU A 214 17.61 11.01 -2.64
N ASP A 215 17.68 10.34 -1.50
CA ASP A 215 16.56 10.22 -0.58
C ASP A 215 16.34 11.60 0.05
N GLU A 216 15.61 12.47 -0.64
CA GLU A 216 15.00 13.63 -0.02
C GLU A 216 13.75 13.17 0.74
N ASP A 217 13.96 12.73 1.98
CA ASP A 217 12.92 12.79 3.01
C ASP A 217 12.68 14.27 3.34
N GLY A 218 12.05 14.97 2.40
CA GLY A 218 11.44 16.28 2.61
C GLY A 218 10.18 16.09 3.44
N ASP A 219 10.33 16.30 4.75
CA ASP A 219 9.22 16.54 5.66
C ASP A 219 8.59 17.90 5.29
N ASP A 220 7.74 17.91 4.25
CA ASP A 220 6.85 19.01 3.94
C ASP A 220 5.79 19.10 5.04
N SER A 221 6.22 19.70 6.15
CA SER A 221 5.37 20.42 7.06
C SER A 221 4.68 21.53 6.26
N ASP A 222 3.39 21.34 5.99
CA ASP A 222 2.44 22.40 5.62
C ASP A 222 2.42 23.45 6.74
N ALA A 223 3.41 24.33 6.74
CA ALA A 223 3.36 25.63 7.37
C ALA A 223 2.85 26.59 6.30
N LEU A 224 1.57 26.99 6.41
CA LEU A 224 1.08 28.37 6.18
C LEU A 224 -0.46 28.39 6.36
N LEU A 225 -0.89 28.63 7.61
CA LEU A 225 -1.72 29.79 8.00
C LEU A 225 -2.05 29.69 9.50
N HIS A 226 -1.23 30.38 10.29
CA HIS A 226 -1.56 30.83 11.63
C HIS A 226 -2.67 31.89 11.53
N ASP A 227 -3.79 31.68 12.23
CA ASP A 227 -4.29 32.68 13.17
C ASP A 227 -5.30 32.05 14.14
N PHE A 228 -4.84 31.67 15.34
CA PHE A 228 -5.66 31.61 16.55
C PHE A 228 -4.72 31.67 17.75
N ALA A 229 -4.74 32.82 18.42
CA ALA A 229 -3.97 33.10 19.61
C ALA A 229 -4.52 32.38 20.84
N GLY A 230 -3.60 31.97 21.71
CA GLY A 230 -3.82 31.85 23.15
C GLY A 230 -4.07 30.46 23.68
N LEU A 231 -3.02 29.82 24.19
CA LEU A 231 -2.92 29.37 25.59
C LEU A 231 -1.50 28.81 25.82
N HIS A 232 -0.78 29.49 26.71
CA HIS A 232 0.60 29.22 27.09
C HIS A 232 0.62 28.18 28.21
N VAL A 233 1.40 27.10 28.08
CA VAL A 233 1.71 26.14 29.16
C VAL A 233 3.23 26.00 29.21
N PRO A 234 3.87 26.04 30.40
CA PRO A 234 5.32 26.10 30.50
C PRO A 234 5.96 24.71 30.33
N ILE A 235 7.04 24.67 29.54
CA ILE A 235 7.91 23.51 29.34
C ILE A 235 8.95 23.48 30.46
N LEU A 236 9.06 22.33 31.13
CA LEU A 236 10.10 22.02 32.11
C LEU A 236 11.36 21.49 31.39
N ASP A 237 12.49 22.06 31.79
CA ASP A 237 13.86 21.64 31.46
C ASP A 237 14.12 20.19 31.88
N ALA A 238 14.79 19.42 31.02
CA ALA A 238 15.36 18.12 31.37
C ALA A 238 16.72 17.89 30.69
N ALA A 239 17.76 18.20 31.49
CA ALA A 239 19.02 17.48 31.70
C ALA A 239 19.75 16.83 30.52
N GLU A 240 20.92 17.40 30.26
CA GLU A 240 22.03 16.84 29.51
C GLU A 240 22.58 15.55 30.15
N PHE A 241 22.85 14.52 29.35
CA PHE A 241 23.64 13.35 29.73
C PHE A 241 25.03 13.38 29.06
N PRO A 242 26.12 13.14 29.80
CA PRO A 242 27.46 13.13 29.22
C PRO A 242 27.80 11.75 28.62
N PHE A 243 28.20 11.75 27.35
CA PHE A 243 28.78 10.58 26.69
C PHE A 243 30.29 10.50 26.99
N GLN A 244 30.70 9.54 27.81
CA GLN A 244 32.11 9.21 28.06
C GLN A 244 32.65 8.30 26.94
N GLY A 245 33.66 8.79 26.22
CA GLY A 245 34.40 8.03 25.22
C GLY A 245 35.43 7.09 25.85
N SER A 246 35.42 5.82 25.45
CA SER A 246 36.52 4.89 25.72
C SER A 246 37.22 4.48 24.41
N ALA A 247 38.43 5.00 24.21
CA ALA A 247 39.31 4.65 23.10
C ALA A 247 40.06 3.33 23.39
N GLY A 248 39.59 2.22 22.83
CA GLY A 248 40.26 0.92 22.91
C GLY A 248 41.03 0.56 21.63
N ARG A 249 42.30 0.95 21.54
CA ARG A 249 43.23 0.51 20.47
C ARG A 249 43.60 -0.97 20.65
N LYS A 250 43.04 -1.88 19.82
CA LYS A 250 43.53 -3.26 19.69
C LYS A 250 44.43 -3.42 18.46
N LYS A 251 45.72 -3.69 18.70
CA LYS A 251 46.73 -4.01 17.68
C LYS A 251 46.41 -5.38 17.03
N ARG A 252 46.09 -5.41 15.74
CA ARG A 252 45.90 -6.66 14.97
C ARG A 252 47.24 -7.22 14.52
N GLN A 253 47.54 -8.45 14.96
CA GLN A 253 48.69 -9.23 14.51
C GLN A 253 48.52 -9.66 13.03
N LYS A 254 49.54 -9.38 12.22
CA LYS A 254 49.68 -9.85 10.83
C LYS A 254 50.04 -11.35 10.83
N ARG A 255 49.07 -12.23 10.53
CA ARG A 255 49.34 -13.62 10.17
C ARG A 255 49.69 -13.71 8.68
N ARG A 256 50.92 -14.13 8.37
CA ARG A 256 51.41 -14.45 7.02
C ARG A 256 50.63 -15.66 6.48
N ARG A 257 49.97 -15.52 5.32
CA ARG A 257 49.31 -16.62 4.60
C ARG A 257 50.29 -17.23 3.60
N LYS A 258 50.39 -18.56 3.58
CA LYS A 258 51.15 -19.35 2.61
C LYS A 258 50.41 -19.38 1.25
N PRO A 259 51.14 -19.41 0.12
CA PRO A 259 50.56 -19.53 -1.21
C PRO A 259 50.01 -20.95 -1.42
N VAL A 260 48.75 -21.04 -1.84
CA VAL A 260 48.09 -22.29 -2.24
C VAL A 260 48.30 -22.45 -3.75
N ALA A 261 48.86 -23.60 -4.15
CA ALA A 261 49.12 -23.94 -5.54
C ALA A 261 47.80 -24.07 -6.31
N ILE A 262 47.76 -23.42 -7.48
CA ILE A 262 46.65 -23.46 -8.43
C ILE A 262 46.81 -24.77 -9.21
N THR A 263 45.98 -25.77 -8.89
CA THR A 263 45.81 -26.96 -9.74
C THR A 263 44.71 -26.66 -10.75
N ASP A 264 45.08 -26.67 -12.03
CA ASP A 264 44.16 -26.57 -13.17
C ASP A 264 43.16 -27.73 -13.14
N THR A 265 41.92 -27.44 -12.72
CA THR A 265 40.80 -28.38 -12.80
C THR A 265 40.03 -28.16 -14.10
N THR A 266 39.87 -29.25 -14.84
CA THR A 266 39.15 -29.41 -16.10
C THR A 266 37.69 -28.92 -16.04
N PRO A 267 37.11 -28.45 -17.16
CA PRO A 267 35.76 -27.92 -17.23
C PRO A 267 34.74 -29.03 -16.96
N THR A 268 34.30 -29.13 -15.72
CA THR A 268 33.24 -30.04 -15.30
C THR A 268 31.92 -29.51 -15.86
N THR A 269 31.20 -30.34 -16.60
CA THR A 269 29.89 -30.05 -17.17
C THR A 269 28.95 -29.57 -16.06
N GLU A 270 28.65 -28.28 -16.03
CA GLU A 270 27.77 -27.68 -15.01
C GLU A 270 26.36 -28.25 -15.15
N HIS A 271 26.03 -29.25 -14.34
CA HIS A 271 24.68 -29.77 -14.25
C HIS A 271 23.75 -28.65 -13.75
N HIS A 272 22.82 -28.23 -14.60
CA HIS A 272 21.83 -27.21 -14.29
C HIS A 272 20.85 -27.69 -13.22
N LEU A 273 21.18 -27.47 -11.94
CA LEU A 273 20.26 -27.76 -10.83
C LEU A 273 18.92 -27.04 -11.04
N PRO A 274 17.77 -27.74 -11.08
CA PRO A 274 16.48 -27.12 -11.33
C PRO A 274 16.15 -26.07 -10.27
N LEU A 275 15.50 -24.97 -10.68
CA LEU A 275 15.06 -23.93 -9.74
C LEU A 275 14.13 -24.55 -8.68
N ALA A 276 14.53 -24.44 -7.41
CA ALA A 276 13.70 -24.87 -6.30
C ALA A 276 12.45 -23.99 -6.21
N ILE A 277 11.29 -24.62 -6.02
CA ILE A 277 10.00 -23.92 -5.94
C ILE A 277 9.95 -22.87 -4.83
N GLN A 278 10.64 -23.13 -3.72
CA GLN A 278 10.77 -22.22 -2.59
C GLN A 278 11.44 -20.90 -2.99
N GLU A 279 12.50 -20.97 -3.81
CA GLU A 279 13.21 -19.79 -4.30
C GLU A 279 12.36 -18.99 -5.29
N ALA A 280 11.60 -19.68 -6.14
CA ALA A 280 10.61 -19.03 -6.99
C ALA A 280 9.54 -18.31 -6.14
N ALA A 281 8.96 -18.98 -5.14
CA ALA A 281 7.93 -18.40 -4.27
C ALA A 281 8.42 -17.16 -3.52
N LYS A 282 9.67 -17.13 -3.05
CA LYS A 282 10.29 -15.95 -2.41
C LYS A 282 10.40 -14.78 -3.39
N LEU A 283 10.89 -15.03 -4.60
CA LEU A 283 11.06 -13.99 -5.62
C LEU A 283 9.70 -13.44 -6.08
N VAL A 284 8.71 -14.31 -6.27
CA VAL A 284 7.33 -13.93 -6.62
C VAL A 284 6.69 -13.10 -5.50
N ASP A 285 6.83 -13.50 -4.24
CA ASP A 285 6.34 -12.72 -3.09
C ASP A 285 6.89 -11.29 -3.10
N VAL A 286 8.21 -11.16 -3.20
CA VAL A 286 8.87 -9.86 -3.24
C VAL A 286 8.40 -9.03 -4.42
N ALA A 287 8.28 -9.62 -5.61
CA ALA A 287 7.79 -8.95 -6.81
C ALA A 287 6.35 -8.42 -6.62
N MET A 288 5.46 -9.25 -6.07
CA MET A 288 4.08 -8.86 -5.79
C MET A 288 4.02 -7.73 -4.76
N ARG A 289 4.73 -7.85 -3.63
CA ARG A 289 4.74 -6.79 -2.60
C ARG A 289 5.32 -5.47 -3.11
N LEU A 290 6.35 -5.51 -3.97
CA LEU A 290 6.86 -4.33 -4.64
C LEU A 290 5.81 -3.72 -5.58
N SER A 291 5.05 -4.50 -6.34
CA SER A 291 3.98 -3.93 -7.16
C SER A 291 2.88 -3.23 -6.34
N ILE A 292 2.68 -3.65 -5.09
CA ILE A 292 1.67 -3.09 -4.19
C ILE A 292 2.15 -1.83 -3.48
N CYS A 293 3.40 -1.78 -3.02
CA CYS A 293 3.92 -0.66 -2.25
C CYS A 293 5.41 -0.39 -2.51
N GLN A 294 5.83 0.84 -2.22
CA GLN A 294 7.24 1.19 -2.20
C GLN A 294 7.87 0.72 -0.88
N ASN A 295 8.98 0.00 -0.97
CA ASN A 295 9.78 -0.47 0.17
C ASN A 295 8.97 -1.36 1.14
N PRO A 296 8.55 -2.57 0.71
CA PRO A 296 7.88 -3.52 1.59
C PRO A 296 8.76 -3.87 2.79
N LEU A 297 8.15 -3.97 3.98
CA LEU A 297 8.86 -4.38 5.19
C LEU A 297 9.19 -5.88 5.14
N ARG A 298 10.23 -6.30 5.89
CA ARG A 298 10.60 -7.71 6.07
C ARG A 298 10.85 -8.44 4.74
N MET A 299 11.77 -7.90 3.96
CA MET A 299 12.28 -8.55 2.76
C MET A 299 13.17 -9.75 3.13
N PRO A 300 13.10 -10.88 2.40
CA PRO A 300 14.04 -11.99 2.56
C PRO A 300 15.49 -11.48 2.41
N ARG A 301 16.40 -11.89 3.31
CA ARG A 301 17.78 -11.37 3.35
C ARG A 301 18.61 -11.73 2.12
N ASP A 302 18.24 -12.81 1.45
CA ASP A 302 18.86 -13.37 0.26
C ASP A 302 18.41 -12.69 -1.04
N VAL A 303 17.28 -11.97 -1.01
CA VAL A 303 16.69 -11.28 -2.17
C VAL A 303 16.99 -9.78 -2.14
N ARG A 304 17.54 -9.25 -3.23
CA ARG A 304 17.84 -7.82 -3.38
C ARG A 304 17.12 -7.25 -4.59
N VAL A 305 16.58 -6.05 -4.44
CA VAL A 305 16.04 -5.26 -5.54
C VAL A 305 17.21 -4.61 -6.29
N VAL A 306 17.44 -5.04 -7.53
CA VAL A 306 18.50 -4.50 -8.40
C VAL A 306 18.02 -3.25 -9.11
N LYS A 307 16.78 -3.26 -9.60
CA LYS A 307 16.14 -2.12 -10.27
C LYS A 307 14.64 -2.15 -10.00
N SER A 308 14.04 -0.98 -9.84
CA SER A 308 12.59 -0.79 -9.73
C SER A 308 12.21 0.47 -10.49
N ALA A 309 11.37 0.32 -11.52
CA ALA A 309 10.86 1.39 -12.36
C ALA A 309 9.34 1.27 -12.46
N PHE A 310 8.67 1.42 -11.31
CA PHE A 310 7.22 1.49 -11.23
C PHE A 310 6.77 2.95 -11.31
N THR A 311 5.86 3.25 -12.22
CA THR A 311 5.21 4.56 -12.35
C THR A 311 4.08 4.72 -11.33
N ALA A 312 3.43 3.62 -10.97
CA ALA A 312 2.34 3.57 -10.02
C ALA A 312 2.36 2.27 -9.21
N ARG A 313 1.79 2.30 -8.00
CA ARG A 313 1.60 1.11 -7.15
C ARG A 313 0.14 0.70 -7.08
N LEU A 314 -0.13 -0.59 -6.87
CA LEU A 314 -1.51 -1.08 -6.75
C LEU A 314 -2.26 -0.45 -5.56
N ALA A 315 -1.58 -0.21 -4.43
CA ALA A 315 -2.19 0.48 -3.30
C ALA A 315 -2.54 1.94 -3.58
N GLU A 316 -1.87 2.60 -4.53
CA GLU A 316 -2.19 3.98 -4.92
C GLU A 316 -3.38 4.04 -5.87
N ILE A 317 -3.49 3.06 -6.77
CA ILE A 317 -4.57 2.96 -7.76
C ILE A 317 -5.87 2.45 -7.14
N SER A 318 -5.80 1.37 -6.36
CA SER A 318 -6.97 0.81 -5.67
C SER A 318 -6.65 0.54 -4.20
N PRO A 319 -6.61 1.60 -3.37
CA PRO A 319 -6.41 1.44 -1.93
C PRO A 319 -7.44 0.54 -1.25
N ALA A 320 -8.67 0.50 -1.79
CA ALA A 320 -9.75 -0.35 -1.30
C ALA A 320 -9.40 -1.86 -1.33
N LEU A 321 -8.51 -2.27 -2.23
CA LEU A 321 -8.12 -3.66 -2.42
C LEU A 321 -6.72 -3.97 -1.86
N PHE A 322 -5.80 -3.01 -1.91
CA PHE A 322 -4.37 -3.26 -1.64
C PHE A 322 -3.78 -2.44 -0.49
N SER A 323 -4.59 -1.66 0.23
CA SER A 323 -4.16 -0.94 1.43
C SER A 323 -4.88 -1.48 2.68
N PRO A 324 -4.17 -2.17 3.59
CA PRO A 324 -4.75 -2.68 4.83
C PRO A 324 -5.44 -1.58 5.63
N GLY A 325 -6.65 -1.87 6.13
CA GLY A 325 -7.42 -0.94 6.96
C GLY A 325 -8.10 0.22 6.22
N TYR A 326 -7.73 0.52 4.97
CA TYR A 326 -8.34 1.62 4.20
C TYR A 326 -9.85 1.44 4.00
N LEU A 327 -10.26 0.29 3.46
CA LEU A 327 -11.68 0.04 3.15
C LEU A 327 -12.55 0.01 4.42
N PRO A 328 -12.15 -0.67 5.53
CA PRO A 328 -12.85 -0.55 6.81
C PRO A 328 -12.95 0.89 7.32
N ALA A 329 -11.88 1.68 7.25
CA ALA A 329 -11.89 3.06 7.72
C ALA A 329 -12.78 3.97 6.86
N LEU A 330 -12.84 3.72 5.55
CA LEU A 330 -13.73 4.41 4.62
C LEU A 330 -15.19 4.03 4.85
N SER A 331 -15.50 2.74 4.98
CA SER A 331 -16.86 2.24 5.18
C SER A 331 -17.47 2.71 6.50
N GLN A 332 -16.66 2.86 7.55
CA GLN A 332 -17.10 3.42 8.83
C GLN A 332 -17.48 4.90 8.74
N ARG A 333 -16.81 5.67 7.87
CA ARG A 333 -16.99 7.13 7.77
C ARG A 333 -17.99 7.53 6.67
N ALA A 334 -18.14 6.69 5.65
CA ALA A 334 -19.00 6.95 4.50
C ALA A 334 -20.47 7.28 4.84
N PRO A 335 -21.17 6.57 5.77
CA PRO A 335 -22.56 6.86 6.09
C PRO A 335 -22.80 8.29 6.60
N PHE A 336 -21.82 8.84 7.33
CA PHE A 336 -21.88 10.20 7.89
C PHE A 336 -21.76 11.29 6.82
N LEU A 337 -21.25 10.98 5.63
CA LEU A 337 -21.12 11.96 4.55
C LEU A 337 -22.48 12.53 4.15
N SER A 338 -23.55 11.73 4.16
CA SER A 338 -24.89 12.20 3.85
C SER A 338 -25.40 13.23 4.85
N ILE A 339 -25.15 13.00 6.14
CA ILE A 339 -25.52 13.87 7.26
C ILE A 339 -24.73 15.18 7.19
N ILE A 340 -23.41 15.09 6.99
CA ILE A 340 -22.52 16.25 6.82
C ILE A 340 -22.95 17.07 5.60
N THR A 341 -23.17 16.39 4.46
CA THR A 341 -23.66 17.02 3.23
C THR A 341 -24.93 17.82 3.50
N HIS A 342 -25.94 17.18 4.09
CA HIS A 342 -27.23 17.82 4.35
C HIS A 342 -27.10 19.02 5.31
N SER A 343 -26.24 18.90 6.33
CA SER A 343 -25.94 20.00 7.25
C SER A 343 -25.29 21.18 6.52
N LEU A 344 -24.30 20.91 5.66
CA LEU A 344 -23.59 21.93 4.88
C LEU A 344 -24.50 22.59 3.84
N THR A 345 -25.30 21.82 3.11
CA THR A 345 -26.20 22.37 2.09
C THR A 345 -27.31 23.20 2.72
N ARG A 346 -27.92 22.73 3.82
CA ARG A 346 -28.95 23.48 4.55
C ARG A 346 -28.39 24.78 5.13
N SER A 347 -27.21 24.74 5.72
CA SER A 347 -26.56 25.93 6.32
C SER A 347 -26.11 26.93 5.25
N GLY A 348 -25.62 26.45 4.11
CA GLY A 348 -25.15 27.29 3.01
C GLY A 348 -26.26 27.91 2.16
N SER A 349 -27.35 27.18 1.88
CA SER A 349 -28.42 27.64 0.98
C SER A 349 -29.46 28.54 1.64
N LEU A 350 -29.76 28.34 2.93
CA LEU A 350 -30.89 28.99 3.59
C LEU A 350 -30.48 30.18 4.46
N LYS A 351 -29.76 31.16 3.88
CA LYS A 351 -29.44 32.46 4.51
C LYS A 351 -28.29 32.43 5.53
N SER A 352 -27.20 31.69 5.27
CA SER A 352 -25.96 31.90 6.05
C SER A 352 -25.61 33.38 6.07
N LYS A 353 -25.49 34.01 7.24
CA LYS A 353 -25.01 35.41 7.34
C LYS A 353 -23.50 35.50 7.11
N SER A 354 -22.79 34.37 7.18
CA SER A 354 -21.35 34.32 6.97
C SER A 354 -21.02 34.38 5.48
N ILE A 355 -20.42 35.50 5.07
CA ILE A 355 -19.88 35.71 3.71
C ILE A 355 -18.84 34.63 3.38
N SER A 356 -17.94 34.31 4.33
CA SER A 356 -16.92 33.29 4.13
C SER A 356 -17.52 31.92 3.83
N LEU A 357 -18.57 31.51 4.55
CA LEU A 357 -19.25 30.24 4.29
C LEU A 357 -19.93 30.25 2.91
N ARG A 358 -20.58 31.36 2.53
CA ARG A 358 -21.18 31.51 1.20
C ARG A 358 -20.15 31.35 0.10
N VAL A 359 -19.05 32.12 0.17
CA VAL A 359 -17.95 32.05 -0.78
C VAL A 359 -17.40 30.62 -0.87
N LYS A 360 -17.13 29.95 0.26
CA LYS A 360 -16.64 28.55 0.24
C LYS A 360 -17.66 27.59 -0.38
N THR A 361 -18.96 27.74 -0.11
CA THR A 361 -20.00 26.92 -0.75
C THR A 361 -20.16 27.21 -2.24
N GLU A 362 -19.96 28.46 -2.66
CA GLU A 362 -19.96 28.86 -4.07
C GLU A 362 -18.71 28.38 -4.79
N SER A 363 -17.53 28.42 -4.16
CA SER A 363 -16.31 27.81 -4.71
C SER A 363 -16.45 26.30 -4.84
N LEU A 364 -17.11 25.64 -3.87
CA LEU A 364 -17.47 24.23 -4.02
C LEU A 364 -18.34 24.06 -5.26
N LYS A 365 -19.40 24.86 -5.46
CA LYS A 365 -20.24 24.87 -6.69
C LYS A 365 -19.45 25.10 -7.98
N ALA A 366 -18.53 26.06 -8.00
CA ALA A 366 -17.77 26.42 -9.20
C ALA A 366 -16.82 25.28 -9.64
N ASN A 367 -16.24 24.54 -8.69
CA ASN A 367 -15.39 23.37 -8.97
C ASN A 367 -16.17 22.15 -9.51
N LEU A 368 -17.50 22.23 -9.66
CA LEU A 368 -18.36 21.08 -9.97
C LEU A 368 -18.72 20.93 -11.44
N ALA A 369 -18.46 21.91 -12.31
CA ALA A 369 -18.64 21.74 -13.75
C ALA A 369 -17.78 22.72 -14.58
N PRO A 370 -16.70 22.26 -15.23
CA PRO A 370 -16.12 23.02 -16.34
C PRO A 370 -17.07 23.11 -17.55
N ASN A 371 -18.01 22.16 -17.70
CA ASN A 371 -18.75 21.96 -18.96
C ASN A 371 -20.26 22.27 -18.94
N GLU A 372 -20.90 22.54 -17.80
CA GLU A 372 -22.37 22.73 -17.75
C GLU A 372 -22.85 24.11 -17.25
N LEU A 373 -21.94 25.03 -16.91
CA LEU A 373 -22.29 26.23 -16.13
C LEU A 373 -22.59 27.51 -16.91
N ASN A 374 -22.62 27.48 -18.25
CA ASN A 374 -22.75 28.71 -19.03
C ASN A 374 -24.17 29.32 -19.10
N ASN A 375 -25.16 28.85 -18.32
CA ASN A 375 -26.54 29.36 -18.47
C ASN A 375 -27.34 29.57 -17.16
N PHE A 376 -26.69 29.78 -16.02
CA PHE A 376 -27.42 30.16 -14.79
C PHE A 376 -27.56 31.68 -14.67
N HIS A 377 -28.69 32.19 -15.19
CA HIS A 377 -29.15 33.54 -14.92
C HIS A 377 -29.54 33.64 -13.43
N TYR A 378 -28.97 34.61 -12.72
CA TYR A 378 -29.25 34.89 -11.31
C TYR A 378 -30.68 35.44 -11.14
N GLU A 379 -31.68 34.58 -10.97
CA GLU A 379 -32.99 35.00 -10.49
C GLU A 379 -33.47 34.13 -9.31
N SER A 380 -34.04 34.81 -8.32
CA SER A 380 -33.87 34.53 -6.88
C SER A 380 -34.76 33.44 -6.28
N HIS A 381 -34.99 32.32 -6.96
CA HIS A 381 -35.63 31.15 -6.39
C HIS A 381 -34.88 29.88 -6.77
N LEU A 382 -34.14 29.30 -5.81
CA LEU A 382 -33.53 27.98 -5.99
C LEU A 382 -34.64 26.95 -6.13
N ASP A 383 -34.84 26.46 -7.35
CA ASP A 383 -35.74 25.35 -7.60
C ASP A 383 -35.28 24.11 -6.81
N SER A 384 -36.23 23.25 -6.41
CA SER A 384 -35.93 22.00 -5.70
C SER A 384 -34.86 21.15 -6.42
N LYS A 385 -34.76 21.26 -7.74
CA LYS A 385 -33.77 20.59 -8.59
C LYS A 385 -32.34 21.07 -8.29
N ASP A 386 -32.13 22.37 -8.14
CA ASP A 386 -30.82 22.95 -7.86
C ASP A 386 -30.29 22.52 -6.50
N PHE A 387 -31.17 22.42 -5.51
CA PHE A 387 -30.80 21.94 -4.18
C PHE A 387 -30.35 20.47 -4.20
N LYS A 388 -31.02 19.61 -4.98
CA LYS A 388 -30.61 18.20 -5.15
C LYS A 388 -29.27 18.08 -5.85
N ASN A 389 -29.05 18.86 -6.90
CA ASN A 389 -27.77 18.90 -7.63
C ASN A 389 -26.64 19.37 -6.71
N LEU A 390 -26.86 20.45 -5.95
CA LEU A 390 -25.90 20.93 -4.96
C LEU A 390 -25.56 19.86 -3.93
N THR A 391 -26.56 19.16 -3.40
CA THR A 391 -26.39 18.09 -2.40
C THR A 391 -25.56 16.93 -2.97
N ARG A 392 -25.88 16.44 -4.17
CA ARG A 392 -25.07 15.40 -4.85
C ARG A 392 -23.63 15.83 -5.00
N SER A 393 -23.42 17.05 -5.45
CA SER A 393 -22.09 17.55 -5.76
C SER A 393 -21.24 17.83 -4.53
N VAL A 394 -21.82 18.34 -3.44
CA VAL A 394 -21.13 18.45 -2.15
C VAL A 394 -20.77 17.05 -1.62
N ASN A 395 -21.68 16.09 -1.72
CA ASN A 395 -21.44 14.72 -1.27
C ASN A 395 -20.29 14.05 -2.04
N SER A 396 -20.25 14.20 -3.38
CA SER A 396 -19.17 13.64 -4.19
C SER A 396 -17.80 14.25 -3.87
N GLN A 397 -17.75 15.55 -3.56
CA GLN A 397 -16.52 16.22 -3.15
C GLN A 397 -16.04 15.78 -1.77
N LEU A 398 -16.96 15.67 -0.80
CA LEU A 398 -16.64 15.13 0.51
C LEU A 398 -16.15 13.68 0.41
N TRP A 399 -16.74 12.87 -0.47
CA TRP A 399 -16.25 11.52 -0.75
C TRP A 399 -14.82 11.53 -1.31
N LYS A 400 -14.52 12.34 -2.34
CA LYS A 400 -13.16 12.50 -2.89
C LYS A 400 -12.16 13.00 -1.84
N TYR A 401 -12.57 13.92 -0.98
CA TYR A 401 -11.76 14.37 0.14
C TYR A 401 -11.49 13.23 1.13
N LEU A 402 -12.53 12.49 1.53
CA LEU A 402 -12.43 11.38 2.46
C LEU A 402 -11.48 10.30 1.93
N GLN A 403 -11.62 9.89 0.67
CA GLN A 403 -10.71 8.92 0.03
C GLN A 403 -9.24 9.36 0.12
N ARG A 404 -8.96 10.61 -0.23
CA ARG A 404 -7.59 11.16 -0.19
C ARG A 404 -7.04 11.20 1.23
N LYS A 405 -7.87 11.60 2.21
CA LYS A 405 -7.45 11.80 3.60
C LYS A 405 -7.25 10.49 4.37
N ILE A 406 -8.04 9.46 4.09
CA ILE A 406 -7.92 8.15 4.76
C ILE A 406 -6.73 7.35 4.22
N PHE A 407 -6.27 7.64 3.01
CA PHE A 407 -5.19 6.88 2.41
C PHE A 407 -3.85 7.11 3.09
N GLU A 408 -3.34 6.06 3.72
CA GLU A 408 -2.00 6.03 4.29
C GLU A 408 -1.04 5.24 3.39
N LYS A 409 -0.10 5.95 2.74
CA LYS A 409 0.90 5.34 1.85
C LYS A 409 1.71 4.22 2.52
N ARG A 410 1.93 4.31 3.83
CA ARG A 410 2.76 3.38 4.61
C ARG A 410 2.02 2.11 5.03
N ALA A 411 0.68 2.09 5.06
CA ALA A 411 -0.10 0.94 5.52
C ALA A 411 0.17 -0.33 4.70
N ALA A 412 0.36 -0.19 3.39
CA ALA A 412 0.70 -1.31 2.51
C ALA A 412 2.12 -1.87 2.74
N ARG A 413 3.03 -1.12 3.38
CA ARG A 413 4.39 -1.62 3.68
C ARG A 413 4.39 -2.74 4.72
N SER A 414 3.37 -2.81 5.58
CA SER A 414 3.21 -3.84 6.60
C SER A 414 2.50 -5.12 6.14
N LEU A 415 2.31 -5.27 4.82
CA LEU A 415 1.76 -6.51 4.27
C LEU A 415 2.65 -7.70 4.61
N LYS A 416 2.01 -8.77 5.10
CA LYS A 416 2.63 -10.08 5.27
C LYS A 416 3.05 -10.64 3.91
N PRO A 417 4.01 -11.58 3.87
CA PRO A 417 4.40 -12.24 2.63
C PRO A 417 3.25 -13.03 1.97
N PHE A 418 3.26 -13.08 0.63
CA PHE A 418 2.47 -13.99 -0.22
C PHE A 418 3.03 -15.41 -0.23
N SER A 419 4.20 -15.64 0.36
CA SER A 419 4.76 -16.98 0.58
C SER A 419 5.33 -17.06 1.98
N THR A 420 4.64 -17.79 2.86
CA THR A 420 5.19 -18.17 4.17
C THR A 420 5.70 -19.59 4.07
N PHE A 421 6.98 -19.74 3.72
CA PHE A 421 7.68 -21.03 3.87
C PHE A 421 8.18 -21.14 5.31
N ASP A 422 7.26 -21.25 6.26
CA ASP A 422 7.60 -21.67 7.61
C ASP A 422 7.30 -23.17 7.70
N GLY A 423 8.33 -23.97 7.42
CA GLY A 423 8.37 -25.39 7.80
C GLY A 423 8.35 -25.61 9.32
N LEU A 424 8.29 -24.52 10.08
CA LEU A 424 8.01 -24.47 11.49
C LEU A 424 6.91 -23.41 11.65
N MET A 425 5.66 -23.78 11.42
CA MET A 425 4.56 -23.05 12.03
C MET A 425 4.94 -22.89 13.52
N PRO A 426 5.19 -21.68 14.04
CA PRO A 426 5.21 -21.51 15.48
C PRO A 426 3.87 -22.05 15.96
N PRO A 427 3.82 -22.98 16.94
CA PRO A 427 2.55 -23.52 17.40
C PRO A 427 1.61 -22.34 17.62
N LEU A 428 0.45 -22.38 16.94
CA LEU A 428 -0.57 -21.35 17.04
C LEU A 428 -0.68 -21.00 18.53
N PRO A 429 -0.38 -19.77 18.96
CA PRO A 429 -0.72 -19.38 20.31
C PRO A 429 -2.23 -19.57 20.40
N TYR A 430 -2.65 -20.56 21.20
CA TYR A 430 -4.04 -20.76 21.54
C TYR A 430 -4.58 -19.39 21.98
N SER A 431 -5.57 -18.92 21.24
CA SER A 431 -6.02 -17.53 21.18
C SER A 431 -6.84 -17.10 22.40
N ASP A 432 -6.52 -17.60 23.61
CA ASP A 432 -7.23 -17.25 24.84
C ASP A 432 -6.39 -16.40 25.82
N ASP A 433 -5.05 -16.40 25.75
CA ASP A 433 -4.24 -15.72 26.78
C ASP A 433 -4.00 -14.21 26.56
N ILE A 434 -4.39 -13.64 25.40
CA ILE A 434 -4.20 -12.20 25.12
C ILE A 434 -5.25 -11.29 25.81
N LEU A 435 -6.33 -11.86 26.33
CA LEU A 435 -7.33 -11.08 27.09
C LEU A 435 -6.99 -10.95 28.57
N ASP A 436 -6.11 -11.79 29.13
CA ASP A 436 -5.73 -11.71 30.54
C ASP A 436 -4.64 -10.67 30.83
N GLU A 437 -3.85 -10.26 29.83
CA GLU A 437 -2.79 -9.26 30.04
C GLU A 437 -3.33 -7.80 30.12
N CYS A 438 -4.59 -7.57 29.76
CA CYS A 438 -5.24 -6.26 29.87
C CYS A 438 -6.09 -6.07 31.14
N LEU A 439 -6.36 -7.13 31.91
CA LEU A 439 -7.16 -7.05 33.15
C LEU A 439 -6.32 -7.02 34.44
N GLY A 440 -5.00 -7.18 34.35
CA GLY A 440 -4.10 -7.26 35.52
C GLY A 440 -3.50 -5.94 36.03
N ARG A 441 -4.01 -4.77 35.62
CA ARG A 441 -3.53 -3.46 36.12
C ARG A 441 -4.63 -2.67 36.82
N GLU A 442 -5.32 -3.33 37.76
CA GLU A 442 -6.04 -2.61 38.80
C GLU A 442 -5.05 -2.00 39.79
N VAL A 443 -5.19 -0.69 39.93
CA VAL A 443 -4.56 0.16 40.90
C VAL A 443 -5.00 -0.30 42.29
N LEU A 444 -4.10 -0.98 43.00
CA LEU A 444 -4.06 -0.92 44.44
C LEU A 444 -3.39 0.40 44.80
N ASP A 445 -4.18 1.42 45.16
CA ASP A 445 -3.78 2.31 46.25
C ASP A 445 -4.97 3.07 46.86
N ASP A 446 -4.99 3.01 48.19
CA ASP A 446 -5.53 3.95 49.17
C ASP A 446 -7.04 4.20 49.35
N SER A 447 -7.54 3.43 50.33
CA SER A 447 -8.22 3.91 51.54
C SER A 447 -8.53 5.42 51.65
N ALA A 448 -9.80 5.76 51.46
CA ALA A 448 -10.43 6.89 52.14
C ALA A 448 -11.80 6.45 52.68
N SER A 449 -11.81 6.12 53.96
CA SER A 449 -12.99 5.91 54.79
C SER A 449 -13.85 7.18 54.85
N PHE A 450 -15.12 7.07 54.44
CA PHE A 450 -16.17 8.04 54.75
C PHE A 450 -17.19 7.42 55.72
N PRO A 451 -17.62 8.15 56.76
CA PRO A 451 -18.55 7.63 57.75
C PRO A 451 -19.98 7.57 57.21
N ILE A 452 -20.64 6.46 57.53
CA ILE A 452 -22.06 6.21 57.31
C ILE A 452 -22.83 7.05 58.33
N ASN A 453 -23.51 8.09 57.87
CA ASN A 453 -24.59 8.72 58.64
C ASN A 453 -25.91 8.04 58.25
N ALA A 454 -26.42 7.28 59.21
CA ALA A 454 -27.79 6.79 59.22
C ALA A 454 -28.74 7.97 59.46
N SER A 455 -29.67 8.19 58.54
CA SER A 455 -30.91 8.90 58.82
C SER A 455 -32.04 8.13 58.17
N SER A 456 -32.67 7.33 59.03
CA SER A 456 -34.03 6.83 58.89
C SER A 456 -34.98 7.97 58.51
N ASP A 457 -35.72 7.81 57.42
CA ASP A 457 -37.03 8.43 57.35
C ASP A 457 -38.06 7.49 56.72
N THR A 458 -38.98 7.11 57.59
CA THR A 458 -40.18 6.32 57.38
C THR A 458 -41.28 7.24 56.84
N SER A 459 -41.80 6.97 55.65
CA SER A 459 -43.11 7.50 55.26
C SER A 459 -43.97 6.43 54.61
N HIS A 460 -44.94 6.01 55.41
CA HIS A 460 -46.15 5.28 55.08
C HIS A 460 -46.80 5.70 53.75
N ARG A 461 -47.30 4.70 53.02
CA ARG A 461 -48.29 4.84 51.95
C ARG A 461 -49.53 4.05 52.39
N PRO A 462 -50.72 4.65 52.53
CA PRO A 462 -51.91 3.87 52.81
C PRO A 462 -52.60 3.44 51.51
N GLU A 463 -53.01 2.18 51.50
CA GLU A 463 -54.07 1.62 50.65
C GLU A 463 -55.45 2.15 51.08
N GLY A 464 -56.40 2.17 50.13
CA GLY A 464 -57.83 2.40 50.35
C GLY A 464 -58.40 3.36 49.30
N ALA A 465 -58.89 2.87 48.15
CA ALA A 465 -60.26 2.37 47.94
C ALA A 465 -61.34 3.45 48.09
N TYR A 466 -61.87 3.91 46.95
CA TYR A 466 -63.31 4.00 46.59
C TYR A 466 -63.46 4.19 45.09
#